data_AF-A0A2A3MC40-F1
#
_entry.id   AF-A0A2A3MC40-F1
#
_cell.length_a   1.000
_cell.length_b   1.000
_cell.length_c   1.000
_cell.angle_alpha   90.00
_cell.angle_beta   90.00
_cell.angle_gamma   90.00
#
_symmetry.space_group_name_H-M   'P 1'
#
loop_
_entity.id
_entity.type
_entity.pdbx_description
1 polymer ?
#
loop_
_entity_poly.entity_id
_entity_poly.type
_entity_poly.pdbx_seq_one_letter_code
_entity_poly.pdbx_strand_id
1 'polypeptide(L)'
;MSNRRLKVVHDGEVEPVTSKLKTLGLGASLQETVAANPETIKAAEFSAASAKQESGTLRWLLGINALLFVVEMTAGLIARSTGLIGESLDNFADAAVYGLALYAVGHSVKMQVRAAHLAGVLQLILAVGVLVEVVRRFVFGSEPE
;
A
#
# COMPACT_ATOMS: atom_id res chain seq x y z
N MET A 1 21.18 8.28 -18.48
CA MET A 1 20.26 7.24 -17.97
C MET A 1 19.23 6.91 -19.06
N SER A 2 19.64 6.28 -20.16
CA SER A 2 18.83 6.20 -21.39
C SER A 2 18.79 4.79 -21.95
N ASN A 3 17.70 4.05 -21.71
CA ASN A 3 17.18 2.94 -22.54
C ASN A 3 15.91 2.28 -21.95
N ARG A 4 15.05 3.05 -21.28
CA ARG A 4 13.77 2.53 -20.78
C ARG A 4 12.79 2.42 -21.96
N ARG A 5 12.39 1.20 -22.29
CA ARG A 5 11.36 0.91 -23.30
C ARG A 5 10.08 0.47 -22.61
N LEU A 6 8.96 1.08 -23.01
CA LEU A 6 7.62 0.71 -22.55
C LEU A 6 6.92 -0.02 -23.70
N LYS A 7 6.47 -1.25 -23.44
CA LYS A 7 5.64 -2.02 -24.38
C LYS A 7 4.20 -1.99 -23.89
N VAL A 8 3.28 -1.60 -24.77
CA VAL A 8 1.84 -1.48 -24.47
C VAL A 8 1.07 -2.29 -25.50
N VAL A 9 0.11 -3.09 -25.03
CA VAL A 9 -0.87 -3.79 -25.88
C VAL A 9 -2.19 -3.05 -25.74
N HIS A 10 -2.82 -2.71 -26.88
CA HIS A 10 -4.07 -1.96 -26.94
C HIS A 10 -4.92 -2.43 -28.13
N ASP A 11 -6.24 -2.21 -28.08
CA ASP A 11 -7.18 -2.60 -29.14
C ASP A 11 -7.62 -1.44 -30.06
N GLY A 12 -7.18 -0.21 -29.76
CA GLY A 12 -7.56 1.01 -30.47
C GLY A 12 -6.39 1.74 -31.14
N GLU A 13 -6.58 3.02 -31.48
CA GLU A 13 -5.54 3.88 -32.05
C GLU A 13 -4.40 4.16 -31.07
N VAL A 14 -3.22 4.49 -31.59
CA VAL A 14 -2.00 4.75 -30.79
C VAL A 14 -1.94 6.19 -30.26
N GLU A 15 -2.63 7.15 -30.88
CA GLU A 15 -2.66 8.56 -30.46
C GLU A 15 -3.03 8.78 -28.99
N PRO A 16 -4.11 8.16 -28.43
CA PRO A 16 -4.52 8.41 -27.04
C PRO A 16 -3.46 7.97 -26.04
N VAL A 17 -2.80 6.83 -26.28
CA VAL A 17 -1.73 6.29 -25.45
C VAL A 17 -0.53 7.22 -25.49
N THR A 18 -0.10 7.60 -26.70
CA THR A 18 1.08 8.46 -26.89
C THR A 18 0.86 9.85 -26.30
N SER A 19 -0.35 10.41 -26.42
CA SER A 19 -0.71 11.71 -25.86
C SER A 19 -0.65 11.71 -24.33
N LYS A 20 -1.20 10.67 -23.68
CA LYS A 20 -1.09 10.49 -22.21
C LYS A 20 0.35 10.30 -21.76
N LEU A 21 1.18 9.58 -22.51
CA LEU A 21 2.60 9.40 -22.15
C LEU A 21 3.39 10.72 -22.25
N LYS A 22 3.08 11.57 -23.24
CA LYS A 22 3.69 12.91 -23.36
C LYS A 22 3.36 13.81 -22.18
N THR A 23 2.14 13.74 -21.63
CA THR A 23 1.75 14.59 -20.49
C THR A 23 2.53 14.28 -19.21
N LEU A 24 3.15 13.11 -19.11
CA LEU A 24 4.00 12.76 -17.97
C LEU A 24 5.32 13.54 -17.95
N GLY A 25 5.71 14.21 -19.05
CA GLY A 25 6.93 15.02 -19.11
C GLY A 25 8.23 14.20 -19.06
N LEU A 26 8.16 12.89 -19.29
CA LEU A 26 9.29 11.96 -19.18
C LEU A 26 10.09 11.78 -20.48
N GLY A 27 9.88 12.64 -21.49
CA GLY A 27 10.58 12.54 -22.79
C GLY A 27 10.17 11.33 -23.64
N ALA A 28 8.92 10.87 -23.53
CA ALA A 28 8.43 9.72 -24.27
C ALA A 28 8.35 9.99 -25.78
N SER A 29 8.90 9.08 -26.59
CA SER A 29 8.80 9.08 -28.05
C SER A 29 8.30 7.72 -28.54
N LEU A 30 7.37 7.71 -29.49
CA LEU A 30 6.92 6.48 -30.14
C LEU A 30 8.07 5.88 -30.96
N GLN A 31 8.43 4.63 -30.70
CA GLN A 31 9.46 3.92 -31.47
C GLN A 31 8.86 3.02 -32.56
N GLU A 32 7.87 2.19 -32.23
CA GLU A 32 7.31 1.22 -33.16
C GLU A 32 5.83 0.92 -32.81
N THR A 33 5.05 0.52 -33.80
CA THR A 33 3.69 -0.01 -33.64
C THR A 33 3.52 -1.17 -34.62
N VAL A 34 3.15 -2.34 -34.09
CA VAL A 34 3.03 -3.59 -34.85
C VAL A 34 1.81 -4.36 -34.35
N ALA A 35 1.18 -5.11 -35.24
CA ALA A 35 0.06 -5.98 -34.90
C ALA A 35 0.51 -7.03 -33.87
N ALA A 36 -0.22 -7.13 -32.75
CA ALA A 36 0.10 -8.08 -31.70
C ALA A 36 -0.20 -9.52 -32.17
N ASN A 37 0.76 -10.42 -32.02
CA ASN A 37 0.53 -11.84 -32.29
C ASN A 37 -0.30 -12.48 -31.16
N PRO A 38 -0.98 -13.63 -31.41
CA PRO A 38 -1.86 -14.26 -30.43
C PRO A 38 -1.17 -14.63 -29.11
N GLU A 39 0.14 -14.93 -29.15
CA GLU A 39 0.94 -15.22 -27.96
C GLU A 39 1.17 -13.99 -27.08
N THR A 40 1.46 -12.83 -27.69
CA THR A 40 1.64 -11.56 -26.97
C THR A 40 0.34 -11.11 -26.33
N ILE A 41 -0.79 -11.31 -26.99
CA ILE A 41 -2.13 -11.01 -26.44
C ILE A 41 -2.39 -11.88 -25.21
N LYS A 42 -2.23 -13.21 -25.32
CA LYS A 42 -2.42 -14.14 -24.19
C LYS A 42 -1.49 -13.82 -23.00
N ALA A 43 -0.23 -13.49 -23.27
CA ALA A 43 0.72 -13.12 -22.22
C ALA A 43 0.33 -11.82 -21.49
N ALA A 44 -0.18 -10.83 -22.23
CA ALA A 44 -0.67 -9.57 -21.66
C ALA A 44 -1.95 -9.78 -20.83
N GLU A 45 -2.89 -10.59 -21.32
CA GLU A 45 -4.11 -10.96 -20.59
C GLU A 45 -3.81 -11.72 -19.30
N PHE A 46 -2.88 -12.69 -19.35
CA PHE A 46 -2.44 -13.43 -18.16
C PHE A 46 -1.77 -12.51 -17.14
N SER A 47 -0.91 -11.60 -17.59
CA SER A 47 -0.25 -10.62 -16.72
C SER A 47 -1.27 -9.68 -16.07
N ALA A 48 -2.26 -9.20 -16.83
CA ALA A 48 -3.33 -8.36 -16.31
C ALA A 48 -4.24 -9.12 -15.32
N ALA A 49 -4.57 -10.38 -15.59
CA ALA A 49 -5.32 -11.23 -14.69
C ALA A 49 -4.56 -11.50 -13.39
N SER A 50 -3.26 -11.79 -13.48
CA SER A 50 -2.38 -12.00 -12.33
C SER A 50 -2.26 -10.75 -11.46
N ALA A 51 -2.03 -9.57 -12.06
CA ALA A 51 -1.99 -8.30 -11.33
C ALA A 51 -3.33 -7.98 -10.65
N LYS A 52 -4.46 -8.29 -11.31
CA LYS A 52 -5.80 -8.14 -10.71
C LYS A 52 -5.98 -9.08 -9.52
N GLN A 53 -5.55 -10.33 -9.63
CA GLN A 53 -5.60 -11.31 -8.56
C GLN A 53 -4.71 -10.89 -7.37
N GLU A 54 -3.49 -10.43 -7.62
CA GLU A 54 -2.58 -9.89 -6.60
C GLU A 54 -3.22 -8.72 -5.84
N SER A 55 -3.84 -7.77 -6.55
CA SER A 55 -4.59 -6.68 -5.92
C SER A 55 -5.79 -7.17 -5.08
N GLY A 56 -6.41 -8.29 -5.48
CA GLY A 56 -7.48 -8.91 -4.70
C GLY A 56 -6.98 -9.46 -3.38
N THR A 57 -5.85 -10.17 -3.40
CA THR A 57 -5.19 -10.71 -2.20
C THR A 57 -4.79 -9.58 -1.24
N LEU A 58 -4.18 -8.50 -1.76
CA LEU A 58 -3.81 -7.35 -0.93
C LEU A 58 -5.02 -6.69 -0.25
N ARG A 59 -6.18 -6.63 -0.91
CA ARG A 59 -7.41 -6.09 -0.30
C ARG A 59 -7.90 -6.95 0.85
N TRP A 60 -7.80 -8.27 0.72
CA TRP A 60 -8.10 -9.18 1.82
C TRP A 60 -7.14 -9.02 2.99
N LEU A 61 -5.83 -9.00 2.72
CA LEU A 61 -4.82 -8.80 3.75
C LEU A 61 -4.97 -7.46 4.48
N LEU A 62 -5.25 -6.39 3.73
CA LEU A 62 -5.59 -5.08 4.30
C LEU A 62 -6.80 -5.16 5.24
N GLY A 63 -7.89 -5.78 4.79
CA GLY A 63 -9.11 -5.90 5.57
C GLY A 63 -8.92 -6.68 6.86
N ILE A 64 -8.19 -7.81 6.80
CA ILE A 64 -7.89 -8.65 7.96
C ILE A 64 -7.02 -7.89 8.97
N ASN A 65 -5.91 -7.29 8.52
CA ASN A 65 -5.00 -6.55 9.38
C ASN A 65 -5.67 -5.32 10.02
N ALA A 66 -6.46 -4.57 9.25
CA ALA A 66 -7.20 -3.43 9.78
C ALA A 66 -8.25 -3.85 10.82
N LEU A 67 -8.93 -4.99 10.61
CA LEU A 67 -9.90 -5.52 11.57
C LEU A 67 -9.21 -5.97 12.87
N LEU A 68 -8.10 -6.73 12.75
CA LEU A 68 -7.32 -7.18 13.90
C LEU A 68 -6.79 -6.01 14.71
N PHE A 69 -6.24 -4.98 14.06
CA PHE A 69 -5.83 -3.75 14.73
C PHE A 69 -6.95 -3.16 15.60
N VAL A 70 -8.16 -2.99 15.05
CA VAL A 70 -9.27 -2.37 15.80
C VAL A 70 -9.69 -3.24 16.99
N VAL A 71 -9.80 -4.55 16.77
CA VAL A 71 -10.21 -5.51 17.82
C VAL A 71 -9.17 -5.56 18.94
N GLU A 72 -7.89 -5.76 18.61
CA GLU A 72 -6.81 -5.90 19.58
C GLU A 72 -6.46 -4.57 20.26
N MET A 73 -6.53 -3.45 19.55
CA MET A 73 -6.36 -2.13 20.17
C MET A 73 -7.47 -1.89 21.20
N THR A 74 -8.73 -2.15 20.83
CA THR A 74 -9.86 -1.98 21.75
C THR A 74 -9.73 -2.93 22.96
N ALA A 75 -9.42 -4.19 22.72
CA ALA A 75 -9.20 -5.18 23.78
C ALA A 75 -8.01 -4.81 24.67
N GLY A 76 -6.90 -4.37 24.09
CA GLY A 76 -5.69 -3.95 24.78
C GLY A 76 -5.90 -2.70 25.64
N LEU A 77 -6.71 -1.75 25.19
CA LEU A 77 -7.12 -0.59 25.99
C LEU A 77 -8.03 -0.98 27.15
N ILE A 78 -9.04 -1.82 26.91
CA ILE A 78 -9.97 -2.30 27.97
C ILE A 78 -9.20 -3.13 29.01
N ALA A 79 -8.35 -4.04 28.57
CA ALA A 79 -7.57 -4.93 29.42
C ALA A 79 -6.29 -4.28 29.99
N ARG A 80 -5.98 -3.03 29.60
CA ARG A 80 -4.72 -2.33 29.93
C ARG A 80 -3.48 -3.18 29.64
N SER A 81 -3.52 -3.92 28.53
CA SER A 81 -2.48 -4.85 28.11
C SER A 81 -1.58 -4.21 27.06
N THR A 82 -0.35 -3.86 27.47
CA THR A 82 0.69 -3.36 26.56
C THR A 82 1.03 -4.38 25.47
N GLY A 83 0.90 -5.69 25.75
CA GLY A 83 1.14 -6.74 24.77
C GLY A 83 0.13 -6.71 23.61
N LEU A 84 -1.17 -6.65 23.93
CA LEU A 84 -2.23 -6.55 22.92
C LEU A 84 -2.18 -5.24 22.14
N ILE A 85 -1.83 -4.14 22.82
CA ILE A 85 -1.64 -2.85 22.14
C ILE A 85 -0.46 -2.95 21.16
N GLY A 86 0.65 -3.59 21.56
CA GLY A 86 1.80 -3.81 20.69
C GLY A 86 1.46 -4.66 19.45
N GLU A 87 0.74 -5.76 19.65
CA GLU A 87 0.26 -6.64 18.57
C GLU A 87 -0.66 -5.88 17.59
N SER A 88 -1.57 -5.07 18.13
CA SER A 88 -2.45 -4.25 17.30
C SER A 88 -1.68 -3.24 16.44
N LEU A 89 -0.58 -2.66 16.95
CA LEU A 89 0.23 -1.70 16.22
C LEU A 89 0.99 -2.34 15.05
N ASP A 90 1.40 -3.60 15.20
CA ASP A 90 1.99 -4.39 14.12
C ASP A 90 0.94 -4.63 13.02
N ASN A 91 -0.27 -5.05 13.39
CA ASN A 91 -1.40 -5.19 12.47
C ASN A 91 -1.77 -3.87 11.76
N PHE A 92 -1.64 -2.72 12.44
CA PHE A 92 -1.81 -1.41 11.80
C PHE A 92 -0.71 -1.10 10.78
N ALA A 93 0.54 -1.47 11.08
CA ALA A 93 1.67 -1.29 10.17
C ALA A 93 1.47 -2.09 8.88
N ASP A 94 1.10 -3.36 9.01
CA ASP A 94 0.81 -4.24 7.89
C ASP A 94 -0.36 -3.70 7.05
N ALA A 95 -1.44 -3.28 7.68
CA ALA A 95 -2.55 -2.62 6.99
C ALA A 95 -2.11 -1.37 6.21
N ALA A 96 -1.25 -0.53 6.79
CA ALA A 96 -0.72 0.65 6.11
C ALA A 96 0.13 0.27 4.88
N VAL A 97 0.95 -0.78 4.98
CA VAL A 97 1.76 -1.28 3.86
C VAL A 97 0.87 -1.82 2.74
N TYR A 98 -0.13 -2.65 3.05
CA TYR A 98 -1.06 -3.16 2.04
C TYR A 98 -1.89 -2.05 1.39
N GLY A 99 -2.35 -1.08 2.19
CA GLY A 99 -3.05 0.10 1.70
C GLY A 99 -2.20 0.91 0.74
N LEU A 100 -0.93 1.11 1.06
CA LEU A 100 0.01 1.83 0.20
C LEU A 100 0.31 1.06 -1.09
N ALA A 101 0.48 -0.26 -1.02
CA ALA A 101 0.71 -1.10 -2.19
C ALA A 101 -0.51 -1.09 -3.14
N LEU A 102 -1.73 -1.21 -2.61
CA LEU A 102 -2.96 -1.06 -3.41
C LEU A 102 -3.09 0.33 -4.03
N TYR A 103 -2.73 1.35 -3.26
CA TYR A 103 -2.75 2.72 -3.73
C TYR A 103 -1.73 2.94 -4.84
N ALA A 104 -0.58 2.26 -4.77
CA ALA A 104 0.48 2.36 -5.77
C ALA A 104 0.12 1.75 -7.12
N VAL A 105 -0.73 0.72 -7.15
CA VAL A 105 -1.20 0.05 -8.38
C VAL A 105 -2.05 0.99 -9.27
N GLY A 106 -2.60 2.09 -8.74
CA GLY A 106 -3.48 2.99 -9.50
C GLY A 106 -3.14 4.50 -9.46
N HIS A 107 -2.17 4.95 -8.65
CA HIS A 107 -1.94 6.38 -8.40
C HIS A 107 -0.47 6.84 -8.52
N SER A 108 -0.29 8.15 -8.75
CA SER A 108 1.02 8.81 -8.84
C SER A 108 1.87 8.62 -7.58
N VAL A 109 3.18 8.42 -7.79
CA VAL A 109 4.23 8.27 -6.75
C VAL A 109 4.17 9.38 -5.68
N LYS A 110 3.84 10.62 -6.06
CA LYS A 110 3.76 11.76 -5.11
C LYS A 110 2.69 11.56 -4.04
N MET A 111 1.59 10.90 -4.40
CA MET A 111 0.45 10.70 -3.51
C MET A 111 0.69 9.50 -2.59
N GLN A 112 1.45 8.49 -3.07
CA GLN A 112 1.94 7.37 -2.26
C GLN A 112 2.83 7.88 -1.12
N VAL A 113 3.80 8.75 -1.42
CA VAL A 113 4.71 9.31 -0.40
C VAL A 113 3.95 10.04 0.71
N ARG A 114 2.88 10.78 0.37
CA ARG A 114 2.05 11.46 1.37
C ARG A 114 1.28 10.48 2.27
N ALA A 115 0.70 9.44 1.68
CA ALA A 115 -0.01 8.40 2.44
C ALA A 115 0.94 7.66 3.39
N ALA A 116 2.15 7.33 2.93
CA ALA A 116 3.19 6.70 3.74
C ALA A 116 3.61 7.60 4.93
N HIS A 117 3.81 8.90 4.70
CA HIS A 117 4.13 9.84 5.78
C HIS A 117 3.01 9.95 6.81
N LEU A 118 1.74 9.99 6.37
CA LEU A 118 0.60 10.05 7.28
C LEU A 118 0.54 8.80 8.17
N ALA A 119 0.67 7.61 7.58
CA ALA A 119 0.71 6.35 8.32
C ALA A 119 1.87 6.33 9.33
N GLY A 120 3.08 6.70 8.89
CA GLY A 120 4.26 6.75 9.77
C GLY A 120 4.12 7.74 10.93
N VAL A 121 3.52 8.91 10.69
CA VAL A 121 3.25 9.90 11.76
C VAL A 121 2.22 9.34 12.76
N LEU A 122 1.16 8.70 12.29
CA LEU A 122 0.17 8.06 13.16
C LEU A 122 0.80 6.96 14.01
N GLN A 123 1.66 6.11 13.42
CA GLN A 123 2.40 5.08 14.14
C GLN A 123 3.32 5.67 15.21
N LEU A 124 4.03 6.75 14.90
CA LEU A 124 4.88 7.46 15.88
C LEU A 124 4.06 8.00 17.05
N ILE A 125 2.93 8.65 16.79
CA ILE A 125 2.05 9.18 17.84
C ILE A 125 1.56 8.05 18.75
N LEU A 126 1.11 6.94 18.16
CA LEU A 126 0.63 5.79 18.93
C LEU A 126 1.75 5.14 19.74
N ALA A 127 2.91 4.89 19.13
CA ALA A 127 4.06 4.30 19.81
C ALA A 127 4.55 5.16 20.99
N VAL A 128 4.62 6.48 20.80
CA VAL A 128 4.95 7.42 21.89
C VAL A 128 3.89 7.39 22.98
N GLY A 129 2.59 7.36 22.62
CA GLY A 129 1.50 7.23 23.58
C GLY A 129 1.62 5.98 24.45
N VAL A 130 1.93 4.84 23.84
CA VAL A 130 2.17 3.57 24.56
C VAL A 130 3.40 3.67 25.45
N LEU A 131 4.51 4.24 24.96
CA LEU A 131 5.73 4.40 25.74
C LEU A 131 5.49 5.29 26.97
N VAL A 132 4.75 6.38 26.82
CA VAL A 132 4.36 7.26 27.93
C VAL A 132 3.53 6.51 28.96
N GLU A 133 2.56 5.69 28.54
CA GLU A 133 1.74 4.90 29.47
C GLU A 133 2.57 3.85 30.20
N VAL A 134 3.52 3.20 29.52
CA VAL A 134 4.47 2.25 30.15
C VAL A 134 5.35 2.95 31.19
N VAL A 135 5.94 4.10 30.85
CA VAL A 135 6.77 4.88 31.78
C VAL A 135 5.95 5.37 32.96
N ARG A 136 4.73 5.88 32.71
CA ARG A 136 3.79 6.29 33.76
C ARG A 136 3.50 5.13 34.69
N ARG A 137 3.20 3.94 34.17
CA ARG A 137 2.93 2.74 34.99
C ARG A 137 4.16 2.30 35.79
N PHE A 138 5.36 2.43 35.21
CA PHE A 138 6.61 2.10 35.87
C PHE A 138 6.95 3.05 37.03
N VAL A 139 6.72 4.36 36.86
CA VAL A 139 7.05 5.40 37.85
C VAL A 139 5.98 5.52 38.95
N PHE A 140 4.70 5.45 38.59
CA PHE A 140 3.59 5.67 39.53
C PHE A 140 3.08 4.39 40.21
N GLY A 141 3.58 3.22 39.79
CA GLY A 141 3.23 1.94 40.39
C GLY A 141 1.82 1.48 40.02
N SER A 142 1.71 0.18 39.76
CA SER A 142 0.45 -0.55 39.74
C SER A 142 -0.24 -0.39 41.09
N GLU A 143 -1.43 0.22 41.13
CA GLU A 143 -2.40 -0.24 42.12
C GLU A 143 -2.55 -1.76 41.91
N PRO A 144 -2.38 -2.58 42.95
CA PRO A 144 -2.73 -3.98 42.85
C PRO A 144 -4.25 -4.04 42.70
N GLU A 145 -4.71 -4.61 41.59
CA GLU A 145 -5.71 -5.70 41.44
C GLU A 145 -6.04 -5.88 39.95
#